data_AF-A0A355F7Z1-F1
#
_entry.id   AF-A0A355F7Z1-F1
#
_cell.length_a   1.000
_cell.length_b   1.000
_cell.length_c   1.000
_cell.angle_alpha   90.00
_cell.angle_beta   90.00
_cell.angle_gamma   90.00
#
_symmetry.space_group_name_H-M   'P 1'
#
loop_
_entity.id
_entity.type
_entity.pdbx_description
1 polymer ?
#
loop_
_entity_poly.entity_id
_entity_poly.type
_entity_poly.pdbx_seq_one_letter_code
_entity_poly.pdbx_strand_id
1 'polypeptide(L)'
;MKKTPLSVLLPLLLALGASSACRTARPPHPAPAPPPPVQVVEEPAPAVPETKPAVTPAEPVPLGPPAPLLLKVGLATDLETLSFPCCEEVLQVAVEGGGLEIVASFTVEPAAAAAEQGYFTIQAAALRDEKQAGELAARLGRETGQPGAAHFDAGIDLYRVRLGRYPTREAAEADRRRLGALGVTDSFVTSEGGAVTDPALRVIQGAHAAVYPGRWLSVSPVAGGSVRVQGKRWRGRILVYVNDRGRLNLINELPVEDYLRGVVPSEMGPIQYNQVEALKAQAVAARTYTLRNLGEFAGEGYDICATPRCQVYKGMEVEHPLSDRAIAETAGQVLLYQGRLADALYSSTCGGHTEDAEVVFPLNREPYLRGVPCMEAGFARIEGSVAPGVAFPAGLTRTLLPPAASTDPAAVLSARLEHLALLAGLPVPREPLASLDRREVQRFVSAAFDLLLDARLLLAPEDIGYLLHDPPADWSEEDLRRAAYLMKSGLMTGPLDQPLTEGEVEGLLLALAEMLRVVRREDSTFLSLADGRLRVRSGKEEQVYAVPAGLATFRRL
;
A
#
# COMPACT_ATOMS: atom_id res chain seq x y z
N MET A 1 58.72 49.22 -8.99
CA MET A 1 59.27 47.84 -9.05
C MET A 1 58.09 46.93 -9.34
N LYS A 2 57.90 46.49 -10.59
CA LYS A 2 58.39 45.19 -11.16
C LYS A 2 57.77 44.01 -10.37
N LYS A 3 56.99 43.07 -10.92
CA LYS A 3 56.78 42.61 -12.31
C LYS A 3 55.54 41.68 -12.33
N THR A 4 54.69 41.79 -13.35
CA THR A 4 53.97 40.65 -13.95
C THR A 4 54.95 39.71 -14.66
N PRO A 5 54.58 38.43 -14.88
CA PRO A 5 54.09 37.99 -16.20
C PRO A 5 52.85 37.08 -16.05
N LEU A 6 51.83 37.08 -16.93
CA LEU A 6 51.76 36.91 -18.40
C LEU A 6 51.85 35.44 -18.86
N SER A 7 50.69 34.95 -19.36
CA SER A 7 50.47 33.93 -20.41
C SER A 7 50.86 32.47 -20.10
N VAL A 8 50.08 31.46 -20.49
CA VAL A 8 49.80 31.07 -21.89
C VAL A 8 48.40 30.45 -22.04
N LEU A 9 47.61 31.06 -22.93
CA LEU A 9 46.59 30.42 -23.75
C LEU A 9 47.32 29.75 -24.93
N LEU A 10 47.04 28.50 -25.27
CA LEU A 10 47.27 28.03 -26.64
C LEU A 10 46.17 27.06 -27.12
N PRO A 11 45.58 27.33 -28.31
CA PRO A 11 44.60 26.49 -28.99
C PRO A 11 45.29 25.50 -29.94
N LEU A 12 44.56 24.49 -30.45
CA LEU A 12 44.87 23.95 -31.78
C LEU A 12 43.64 23.36 -32.49
N LEU A 13 43.56 23.70 -33.77
CA LEU A 13 42.51 23.47 -34.76
C LEU A 13 42.71 22.17 -35.57
N LEU A 14 41.57 21.58 -35.95
CA LEU A 14 41.19 20.92 -37.22
C LEU A 14 42.09 19.84 -37.88
N ALA A 15 41.45 18.71 -38.21
CA ALA A 15 41.55 18.11 -39.55
C ALA A 15 40.23 17.41 -39.94
N LEU A 16 39.76 17.73 -41.15
CA LEU A 16 38.64 17.14 -41.86
C LEU A 16 38.90 15.66 -42.22
N GLY A 17 37.84 14.86 -42.21
CA GLY A 17 37.80 13.54 -42.83
C GLY A 17 36.39 13.19 -43.25
N ALA A 18 36.01 13.57 -44.47
CA ALA A 18 34.79 13.12 -45.12
C ALA A 18 35.00 11.69 -45.65
N SER A 19 34.03 10.80 -45.40
CA SER A 19 33.83 9.59 -46.19
C SER A 19 32.34 9.27 -46.26
N SER A 20 31.77 9.59 -47.40
CA SER A 20 30.44 9.19 -47.86
C SER A 20 30.41 7.70 -48.22
N ALA A 21 29.38 7.00 -47.79
CA ALA A 21 28.79 5.82 -48.44
C ALA A 21 27.35 5.71 -47.92
N CYS A 22 26.32 6.23 -48.60
CA CYS A 22 25.69 5.80 -49.86
C CYS A 22 25.17 4.35 -49.86
N ARG A 23 23.82 4.26 -49.80
CA ARG A 23 22.92 3.20 -50.30
C ARG A 23 22.87 1.91 -49.46
N THR A 24 21.72 1.34 -49.15
CA THR A 24 20.53 1.16 -49.99
C THR A 24 19.22 1.20 -49.20
N ALA A 25 18.23 1.89 -49.77
CA ALA A 25 16.83 1.76 -49.43
C ALA A 25 16.32 0.36 -49.81
N ARG A 26 15.52 -0.27 -48.94
CA ARG A 26 14.65 -1.39 -49.30
C ARG A 26 13.28 -0.82 -49.74
N PRO A 27 12.70 -1.33 -50.83
CA PRO A 27 11.46 -0.80 -51.41
C PRO A 27 10.24 -1.06 -50.49
N PRO A 28 9.20 -0.22 -50.59
CA PRO A 28 7.96 -0.42 -49.85
C PRO A 28 7.23 -1.68 -50.33
N HIS A 29 6.66 -2.44 -49.39
CA HIS A 29 5.70 -3.48 -49.71
C HIS A 29 4.48 -2.85 -50.42
N PRO A 30 3.98 -3.45 -51.51
CA PRO A 30 2.80 -2.95 -52.21
C PRO A 30 1.56 -3.04 -51.31
N ALA A 31 0.75 -2.00 -51.33
CA ALA A 31 -0.56 -1.98 -50.69
C ALA A 31 -1.45 -3.12 -51.23
N PRO A 32 -2.25 -3.78 -50.39
CA PRO A 32 -3.23 -4.76 -50.88
C PRO A 32 -4.27 -4.07 -51.76
N ALA A 33 -4.62 -4.73 -52.87
CA ALA A 33 -5.60 -4.28 -53.85
C ALA A 33 -7.00 -4.07 -53.23
N PRO A 34 -7.82 -3.15 -53.78
CA PRO A 34 -9.17 -2.92 -53.30
C PRO A 34 -10.05 -4.16 -53.52
N PRO A 35 -10.98 -4.47 -52.61
CA PRO A 35 -11.90 -5.58 -52.78
C PRO A 35 -12.84 -5.34 -53.98
N PRO A 36 -13.22 -6.41 -54.71
CA PRO A 36 -14.18 -6.30 -55.82
C PRO A 36 -15.58 -5.91 -55.30
N PRO A 37 -16.42 -5.28 -56.16
CA PRO A 37 -17.75 -4.84 -55.76
C PRO A 37 -18.63 -6.02 -55.34
N VAL A 38 -19.26 -5.90 -54.18
CA VAL A 38 -20.22 -6.86 -53.63
C VAL A 38 -21.46 -6.88 -54.53
N GLN A 39 -21.74 -8.02 -55.15
CA GLN A 39 -23.02 -8.29 -55.79
C GLN A 39 -24.02 -8.72 -54.72
N VAL A 40 -25.13 -7.97 -54.65
CA VAL A 40 -26.31 -8.33 -53.84
C VAL A 40 -27.02 -9.49 -54.54
N VAL A 41 -27.16 -10.62 -53.86
CA VAL A 41 -28.00 -11.74 -54.27
C VAL A 41 -29.05 -11.93 -53.17
N GLU A 42 -30.32 -11.70 -53.52
CA GLU A 42 -31.48 -11.97 -52.66
C GLU A 42 -31.66 -13.49 -52.46
N GLU A 43 -31.83 -13.91 -51.20
CA GLU A 43 -32.28 -15.26 -50.85
C GLU A 43 -33.79 -15.29 -50.54
N PRO A 44 -34.51 -16.36 -50.94
CA PRO A 44 -35.97 -16.44 -50.88
C PRO A 44 -36.50 -16.85 -49.50
N ALA A 45 -37.70 -16.38 -49.17
CA ALA A 45 -38.37 -16.54 -47.88
C ALA A 45 -38.84 -17.99 -47.59
N PRO A 46 -38.76 -18.48 -46.34
CA PRO A 46 -39.40 -19.72 -45.91
C PRO A 46 -40.83 -19.51 -45.39
N ALA A 47 -41.66 -20.54 -45.60
CA ALA A 47 -43.10 -20.57 -45.35
C ALA A 47 -43.51 -20.71 -43.86
N VAL A 48 -44.76 -20.31 -43.60
CA VAL A 48 -45.45 -20.14 -42.30
C VAL A 48 -45.96 -21.48 -41.72
N PRO A 49 -45.92 -21.65 -40.38
CA PRO A 49 -46.88 -22.51 -39.67
C PRO A 49 -47.73 -21.75 -38.61
N GLU A 50 -49.04 -21.94 -38.76
CA GLU A 50 -50.21 -21.85 -37.86
C GLU A 50 -50.25 -20.96 -36.60
N THR A 51 -51.32 -20.15 -36.54
CA THR A 51 -51.70 -19.19 -35.50
C THR A 51 -52.27 -19.85 -34.23
N LYS A 52 -51.62 -19.62 -33.07
CA LYS A 52 -52.23 -19.77 -31.74
C LYS A 52 -53.16 -18.58 -31.41
N PRO A 53 -54.21 -18.76 -30.58
CA PRO A 53 -55.13 -17.68 -30.21
C PRO A 53 -54.39 -16.53 -29.50
N ALA A 54 -54.75 -15.30 -29.86
CA ALA A 54 -54.17 -14.08 -29.31
C ALA A 54 -54.42 -13.98 -27.79
N VAL A 55 -53.34 -14.04 -27.02
CA VAL A 55 -53.30 -13.51 -25.66
C VAL A 55 -53.25 -12.00 -25.82
N THR A 56 -54.29 -11.29 -25.38
CA THR A 56 -54.26 -9.83 -25.23
C THR A 56 -52.99 -9.43 -24.47
N PRO A 57 -52.17 -8.49 -24.98
CA PRO A 57 -51.00 -8.03 -24.24
C PRO A 57 -51.50 -7.48 -22.91
N ALA A 58 -51.08 -8.09 -21.80
CA ALA A 58 -51.17 -7.42 -20.52
C ALA A 58 -50.41 -6.11 -20.67
N GLU A 59 -51.02 -4.99 -20.28
CA GLU A 59 -50.32 -3.71 -20.19
C GLU A 59 -49.00 -3.93 -19.45
N PRO A 60 -47.88 -3.35 -19.92
CA PRO A 60 -46.62 -3.47 -19.21
C PRO A 60 -46.83 -2.92 -17.80
N VAL A 61 -46.83 -3.81 -16.82
CA VAL A 61 -46.71 -3.44 -15.41
C VAL A 61 -45.44 -2.58 -15.35
N PRO A 62 -45.53 -1.31 -14.90
CA PRO A 62 -44.33 -0.51 -14.73
C PRO A 62 -43.43 -1.29 -13.78
N LEU A 63 -42.33 -1.82 -14.28
CA LEU A 63 -41.23 -2.25 -13.42
C LEU A 63 -40.82 -0.98 -12.69
N GLY A 64 -41.17 -0.90 -11.41
CA GLY A 64 -40.65 0.14 -10.53
C GLY A 64 -39.13 0.18 -10.63
N PRO A 65 -38.48 1.28 -10.19
CA PRO A 65 -37.04 1.35 -10.21
C PRO A 65 -36.46 0.07 -9.58
N PRO A 66 -35.42 -0.53 -10.18
CA PRO A 66 -34.80 -1.72 -9.62
C PRO A 66 -34.41 -1.42 -8.17
N ALA A 67 -34.61 -2.41 -7.29
CA ALA A 67 -34.24 -2.26 -5.88
C ALA A 67 -32.79 -1.77 -5.78
N PRO A 68 -32.49 -0.82 -4.88
CA PRO A 68 -31.15 -0.25 -4.77
C PRO A 68 -30.16 -1.36 -4.44
N LEU A 69 -29.00 -1.36 -5.12
CA LEU A 69 -27.89 -2.24 -4.78
C LEU A 69 -27.43 -1.91 -3.35
N LEU A 70 -27.55 -2.91 -2.47
CA LEU A 70 -27.12 -2.80 -1.08
C LEU A 70 -25.71 -3.39 -0.94
N LEU A 71 -24.80 -2.55 -0.46
CA LEU A 71 -23.41 -2.89 -0.20
C LEU A 71 -23.27 -3.36 1.24
N LYS A 72 -22.54 -4.45 1.47
CA LYS A 72 -22.11 -4.89 2.81
C LYS A 72 -20.67 -4.46 3.08
N VAL A 73 -20.49 -3.57 4.05
CA VAL A 73 -19.18 -3.05 4.47
C VAL A 73 -18.75 -3.73 5.76
N GLY A 74 -17.64 -4.46 5.75
CA GLY A 74 -17.04 -5.03 6.95
C GLY A 74 -16.43 -3.95 7.84
N LEU A 75 -17.00 -3.74 9.02
CA LEU A 75 -16.56 -2.74 9.99
C LEU A 75 -15.55 -3.30 10.99
N ALA A 76 -15.73 -4.56 11.40
CA ALA A 76 -14.85 -5.28 12.31
C ALA A 76 -15.07 -6.79 12.17
N THR A 77 -14.03 -7.59 12.42
CA THR A 77 -14.07 -9.06 12.32
C THR A 77 -13.65 -9.71 13.63
N ASP A 78 -14.01 -10.97 13.79
CA ASP A 78 -13.56 -11.84 14.89
C ASP A 78 -13.89 -11.33 16.31
N LEU A 79 -15.03 -10.66 16.45
CA LEU A 79 -15.50 -10.16 17.73
C LEU A 79 -16.07 -11.30 18.59
N GLU A 80 -15.79 -11.23 19.90
CA GLU A 80 -16.35 -12.14 20.90
C GLU A 80 -17.78 -11.76 21.27
N THR A 81 -18.07 -10.47 21.25
CA THR A 81 -19.36 -9.90 21.63
C THR A 81 -19.58 -8.55 20.96
N LEU A 82 -20.85 -8.17 20.80
CA LEU A 82 -21.29 -6.88 20.29
C LEU A 82 -22.40 -6.32 21.17
N SER A 83 -22.23 -5.10 21.65
CA SER A 83 -23.24 -4.41 22.45
C SER A 83 -23.87 -3.27 21.69
N PHE A 84 -25.20 -3.25 21.69
CA PHE A 84 -26.02 -2.21 21.10
C PHE A 84 -26.68 -1.41 22.23
N PRO A 85 -26.43 -0.08 22.31
CA PRO A 85 -27.16 0.77 23.22
C PRO A 85 -28.64 0.77 22.82
N CYS A 86 -29.54 0.89 23.79
CA CYS A 86 -30.96 1.05 23.53
C CYS A 86 -31.40 2.50 23.60
N CYS A 87 -32.57 2.73 22.99
CA CYS A 87 -33.61 3.67 23.42
C CYS A 87 -33.39 5.12 22.99
N GLU A 88 -32.29 5.42 22.30
CA GLU A 88 -32.12 6.69 21.57
C GLU A 88 -32.88 6.67 20.23
N GLU A 89 -32.99 5.50 19.60
CA GLU A 89 -33.65 5.29 18.31
C GLU A 89 -34.55 4.04 18.38
N VAL A 90 -35.68 4.06 17.67
CA VAL A 90 -36.54 2.87 17.56
C VAL A 90 -35.86 1.91 16.57
N LEU A 91 -35.47 0.73 17.04
CA LEU A 91 -34.75 -0.26 16.24
C LEU A 91 -35.64 -1.48 15.97
N GLN A 92 -35.60 -1.99 14.74
CA GLN A 92 -36.13 -3.30 14.38
C GLN A 92 -34.97 -4.28 14.34
N VAL A 93 -35.01 -5.28 15.22
CA VAL A 93 -34.03 -6.37 15.21
C VAL A 93 -34.69 -7.62 14.66
N ALA A 94 -33.99 -8.33 13.78
CA ALA A 94 -34.48 -9.59 13.22
C ALA A 94 -33.35 -10.60 13.09
N VAL A 95 -33.65 -11.86 13.41
CA VAL A 95 -32.76 -13.01 13.20
C VAL A 95 -33.41 -13.92 12.16
N GLU A 96 -32.71 -14.21 11.06
CA GLU A 96 -33.14 -15.09 9.94
C GLU A 96 -34.68 -15.23 9.73
N GLY A 97 -35.38 -14.09 9.59
CA GLY A 97 -36.81 -14.05 9.25
C GLY A 97 -37.79 -13.88 10.43
N GLY A 98 -37.32 -13.87 11.67
CA GLY A 98 -38.12 -13.58 12.88
C GLY A 98 -37.76 -12.24 13.52
N GLY A 99 -38.77 -11.41 13.81
CA GLY A 99 -38.58 -10.13 14.51
C GLY A 99 -38.36 -10.32 16.02
N LEU A 100 -37.45 -9.53 16.59
CA LEU A 100 -37.17 -9.46 18.02
C LEU A 100 -37.62 -8.11 18.58
N GLU A 101 -38.41 -8.17 19.65
CA GLU A 101 -38.73 -6.98 20.43
C GLU A 101 -37.54 -6.65 21.34
N ILE A 102 -36.97 -5.46 21.15
CA ILE A 102 -35.86 -4.95 21.97
C ILE A 102 -36.42 -3.84 22.86
N VAL A 103 -36.40 -4.06 24.17
CA VAL A 103 -36.93 -3.09 25.16
C VAL A 103 -35.83 -2.45 26.02
N ALA A 104 -34.59 -2.91 25.88
CA ALA A 104 -33.41 -2.42 26.61
C ALA A 104 -32.14 -2.63 25.78
N SER A 105 -30.99 -2.12 26.26
CA SER A 105 -29.70 -2.37 25.60
C SER A 105 -29.46 -3.86 25.51
N PHE A 106 -28.91 -4.32 24.39
CA PHE A 106 -28.73 -5.73 24.14
C PHE A 106 -27.32 -6.06 23.69
N THR A 107 -26.89 -7.26 24.06
CA THR A 107 -25.59 -7.81 23.70
C THR A 107 -25.80 -9.06 22.87
N VAL A 108 -24.99 -9.21 21.83
CA VAL A 108 -24.97 -10.37 20.94
C VAL A 108 -23.65 -11.09 21.14
N GLU A 109 -23.71 -12.40 21.32
CA GLU A 109 -22.56 -13.29 21.43
C GLU A 109 -22.81 -14.56 20.61
N PRO A 110 -21.75 -15.22 20.08
CA PRO A 110 -21.88 -16.51 19.42
C PRO A 110 -22.45 -17.56 20.37
N ALA A 111 -23.36 -18.39 19.88
CA ALA A 111 -24.01 -19.47 20.64
C ALA A 111 -24.08 -20.80 19.88
N ALA A 112 -23.22 -20.97 18.88
CA ALA A 112 -23.13 -22.16 18.04
C ALA A 112 -23.20 -23.46 18.88
N ALA A 113 -24.15 -24.34 18.54
CA ALA A 113 -24.50 -25.53 19.34
C ALA A 113 -23.48 -26.68 19.20
N ALA A 114 -22.71 -26.68 18.12
CA ALA A 114 -21.56 -27.53 17.92
C ALA A 114 -20.56 -26.78 17.04
N ALA A 115 -19.42 -26.40 17.61
CA ALA A 115 -18.22 -26.32 16.81
C ALA A 115 -17.80 -27.79 16.61
N GLU A 116 -17.56 -28.24 15.37
CA GLU A 116 -16.65 -29.38 15.20
C GLU A 116 -15.42 -29.14 16.09
N GLN A 117 -14.83 -30.20 16.65
CA GLN A 117 -13.62 -30.06 17.46
C GLN A 117 -12.65 -29.14 16.72
N GLY A 118 -12.52 -27.92 17.26
CA GLY A 118 -11.78 -26.88 16.57
C GLY A 118 -10.40 -27.42 16.29
N TYR A 119 -9.88 -27.22 15.09
CA TYR A 119 -8.50 -27.59 14.87
C TYR A 119 -7.60 -26.55 15.56
N PHE A 120 -6.51 -27.00 16.11
CA PHE A 120 -5.44 -26.09 16.47
C PHE A 120 -4.71 -25.71 15.18
N THR A 121 -4.27 -24.47 15.08
CA THR A 121 -3.39 -24.01 14.02
C THR A 121 -2.29 -23.17 14.65
N ILE A 122 -1.19 -23.01 13.95
CA ILE A 122 -0.06 -22.23 14.41
C ILE A 122 -0.17 -20.84 13.75
N GLN A 123 -0.32 -19.79 14.56
CA GLN A 123 -0.05 -18.44 14.09
C GLN A 123 1.46 -18.31 13.89
N ALA A 124 1.91 -18.19 12.63
CA ALA A 124 3.33 -18.12 12.31
C ALA A 124 3.83 -16.69 12.15
N ALA A 125 3.04 -15.79 11.56
CA ALA A 125 3.42 -14.39 11.33
C ALA A 125 2.20 -13.50 11.07
N ALA A 126 2.34 -12.18 11.19
CA ALA A 126 1.38 -11.20 10.69
C ALA A 126 2.11 -10.19 9.80
N LEU A 127 1.70 -10.06 8.53
CA LEU A 127 2.42 -9.28 7.51
C LEU A 127 1.49 -8.26 6.85
N ARG A 128 2.04 -7.13 6.41
CA ARG A 128 1.25 -6.07 5.74
C ARG A 128 0.90 -6.44 4.29
N ASP A 129 1.80 -7.15 3.62
CA ASP A 129 1.68 -7.48 2.21
C ASP A 129 1.05 -8.88 2.02
N GLU A 130 -0.01 -8.94 1.20
CA GLU A 130 -0.73 -10.18 0.92
C GLU A 130 0.15 -11.26 0.32
N LYS A 131 1.00 -10.85 -0.62
CA LYS A 131 1.81 -11.76 -1.41
C LYS A 131 2.90 -12.37 -0.54
N GLN A 132 3.59 -11.56 0.26
CA GLN A 132 4.56 -12.03 1.26
C GLN A 132 3.91 -12.96 2.28
N ALA A 133 2.69 -12.63 2.74
CA ALA A 133 1.94 -13.50 3.65
C ALA A 133 1.62 -14.86 2.99
N GLY A 134 1.13 -14.84 1.75
CA GLY A 134 0.82 -16.06 0.99
C GLY A 134 2.06 -16.89 0.66
N GLU A 135 3.17 -16.26 0.27
CA GLU A 135 4.44 -16.91 -0.03
C GLU A 135 5.05 -17.53 1.23
N LEU A 136 5.00 -16.82 2.37
CA LEU A 136 5.44 -17.35 3.66
C LEU A 136 4.57 -18.54 4.09
N ALA A 137 3.25 -18.42 3.96
CA ALA A 137 2.32 -19.52 4.26
C ALA A 137 2.63 -20.77 3.41
N ALA A 138 2.83 -20.59 2.11
CA ALA A 138 3.15 -21.67 1.18
C ALA A 138 4.53 -22.31 1.49
N ARG A 139 5.53 -21.50 1.86
CA ARG A 139 6.86 -21.97 2.24
C ARG A 139 6.81 -22.82 3.50
N LEU A 140 6.23 -22.29 4.58
CA LEU A 140 6.09 -23.00 5.85
C LEU A 140 5.26 -24.28 5.69
N GLY A 141 4.24 -24.24 4.83
CA GLY A 141 3.46 -25.43 4.48
C GLY A 141 4.28 -26.55 3.85
N ARG A 142 5.18 -26.22 2.92
CA ARG A 142 6.10 -27.21 2.32
C ARG A 142 7.09 -27.79 3.32
N GLU A 143 7.63 -26.96 4.21
CA GLU A 143 8.64 -27.38 5.19
C GLU A 143 8.07 -28.29 6.29
N THR A 144 6.82 -28.05 6.67
CA THR A 144 6.15 -28.80 7.74
C THR A 144 5.26 -29.94 7.24
N GLY A 145 4.97 -29.97 5.93
CA GLY A 145 4.01 -30.91 5.35
C GLY A 145 2.55 -30.60 5.72
N GLN A 146 2.28 -29.38 6.20
CA GLN A 146 0.97 -28.93 6.69
C GLN A 146 0.37 -27.88 5.77
N PRO A 147 -0.96 -27.73 5.68
CA PRO A 147 -1.56 -26.65 4.91
C PRO A 147 -1.23 -25.28 5.54
N GLY A 148 -0.65 -24.36 4.76
CA GLY A 148 -0.43 -22.98 5.16
C GLY A 148 -1.39 -22.05 4.44
N ALA A 149 -1.94 -21.06 5.15
CA ALA A 149 -2.82 -20.04 4.57
C ALA A 149 -2.53 -18.66 5.15
N ALA A 150 -2.80 -17.62 4.36
CA ALA A 150 -2.79 -16.24 4.80
C ALA A 150 -4.22 -15.71 4.82
N HIS A 151 -4.60 -15.05 5.91
CA HIS A 151 -5.94 -14.50 6.11
C HIS A 151 -5.82 -13.06 6.55
N PHE A 152 -6.54 -12.15 5.92
CA PHE A 152 -6.56 -10.77 6.37
C PHE A 152 -7.41 -10.61 7.63
N ASP A 153 -6.87 -9.89 8.61
CA ASP A 153 -7.56 -9.48 9.82
C ASP A 153 -7.77 -7.96 9.80
N ALA A 154 -9.02 -7.55 9.57
CA ALA A 154 -9.40 -6.14 9.48
C ALA A 154 -9.27 -5.38 10.81
N GLY A 155 -9.26 -6.09 11.95
CA GLY A 155 -9.10 -5.48 13.27
C GLY A 155 -7.67 -5.01 13.55
N ILE A 156 -6.68 -5.60 12.89
CA ILE A 156 -5.26 -5.23 13.03
C ILE A 156 -4.62 -4.74 11.73
N ASP A 157 -5.35 -4.74 10.62
CA ASP A 157 -4.89 -4.30 9.30
C ASP A 157 -3.65 -5.07 8.81
N LEU A 158 -3.62 -6.39 9.05
CA LEU A 158 -2.52 -7.30 8.69
C LEU A 158 -3.04 -8.65 8.19
N TYR A 159 -2.25 -9.33 7.36
CA TYR A 159 -2.45 -10.72 6.96
C TYR A 159 -1.81 -11.66 7.98
N ARG A 160 -2.64 -12.44 8.68
CA ARG A 160 -2.21 -13.53 9.54
C ARG A 160 -1.80 -14.73 8.70
N VAL A 161 -0.59 -15.23 8.91
CA VAL A 161 -0.08 -16.49 8.36
C VAL A 161 -0.37 -17.61 9.35
N ARG A 162 -1.21 -18.57 8.95
CA ARG A 162 -1.57 -19.75 9.73
C ARG A 162 -0.97 -21.01 9.10
N LEU A 163 -0.70 -22.00 9.94
CA LEU A 163 -0.11 -23.25 9.53
C LEU A 163 -0.77 -24.44 10.25
N GLY A 164 -1.24 -25.39 9.45
CA GLY A 164 -1.76 -26.68 9.87
C GLY A 164 -3.20 -26.65 10.38
N ARG A 165 -3.79 -27.84 10.39
CA ARG A 165 -5.08 -28.16 11.02
C ARG A 165 -4.88 -29.36 11.93
N TYR A 166 -4.58 -29.09 13.20
CA TYR A 166 -4.22 -30.11 14.18
C TYR A 166 -5.45 -30.51 15.02
N PRO A 167 -5.71 -31.80 15.24
CA PRO A 167 -6.83 -32.24 16.07
C PRO A 167 -6.61 -31.98 17.57
N THR A 168 -5.35 -31.80 18.01
CA THR A 168 -5.00 -31.53 19.42
C THR A 168 -3.95 -30.43 19.54
N ARG A 169 -3.94 -29.73 20.67
CA ARG A 169 -2.97 -28.67 20.97
C ARG A 169 -1.55 -29.25 21.01
N GLU A 170 -1.39 -30.45 21.54
CA GLU A 170 -0.11 -31.14 21.67
C GLU A 170 0.52 -31.42 20.29
N ALA A 171 -0.29 -31.77 19.29
CA ALA A 171 0.17 -31.97 17.92
C ALA A 171 0.61 -30.65 17.28
N ALA A 172 -0.16 -29.57 17.47
CA ALA A 172 0.22 -28.24 17.01
C ALA A 172 1.50 -27.73 17.69
N GLU A 173 1.67 -27.97 18.99
CA GLU A 173 2.87 -27.57 19.73
C GLU A 173 4.12 -28.35 19.30
N ALA A 174 3.98 -29.61 18.89
CA ALA A 174 5.09 -30.39 18.36
C ALA A 174 5.62 -29.78 17.05
N ASP A 175 4.73 -29.37 16.14
CA ASP A 175 5.12 -28.71 14.89
C ASP A 175 5.62 -27.29 15.13
N ARG A 176 5.01 -26.54 16.05
CA ARG A 176 5.49 -25.22 16.48
C ARG A 176 6.93 -25.27 17.00
N ARG A 177 7.27 -26.31 17.78
CA ARG A 177 8.65 -26.53 18.24
C ARG A 177 9.62 -26.80 17.08
N ARG A 178 9.19 -27.53 16.05
CA ARG A 178 9.98 -27.74 14.82
C ARG A 178 10.17 -26.45 14.03
N LEU A 179 9.13 -25.64 13.91
CA LEU A 179 9.18 -24.32 13.28
C LEU A 179 10.13 -23.36 13.99
N GLY A 180 10.15 -23.39 15.34
CA GLY A 180 11.12 -22.62 16.11
C GLY A 180 12.58 -22.97 15.76
N ALA A 181 12.86 -24.25 15.49
CA ALA A 181 14.18 -24.68 15.02
C ALA A 181 14.50 -24.26 13.57
N LEU A 182 13.49 -23.84 12.80
CA LEU A 182 13.60 -23.29 11.44
C LEU A 182 13.55 -21.74 11.44
N GLY A 183 13.65 -21.10 12.61
CA GLY A 183 13.69 -19.64 12.74
C GLY A 183 12.34 -18.94 12.92
N VAL A 184 11.23 -19.69 13.06
CA VAL A 184 9.90 -19.10 13.33
C VAL A 184 9.62 -19.09 14.84
N THR A 185 10.28 -18.18 15.55
CA THR A 185 10.36 -18.18 17.02
C THR A 185 9.13 -17.63 17.73
N ASP A 186 8.43 -16.66 17.13
CA ASP A 186 7.26 -15.98 17.73
C ASP A 186 5.93 -16.66 17.37
N SER A 187 5.99 -17.89 16.88
CA SER A 187 4.79 -18.66 16.56
C SER A 187 4.09 -19.16 17.82
N PHE A 188 2.76 -19.13 17.83
CA PHE A 188 1.94 -19.66 18.93
C PHE A 188 0.77 -20.49 18.41
N VAL A 189 0.33 -21.47 19.21
CA VAL A 189 -0.84 -22.27 18.89
C VAL A 189 -2.10 -21.50 19.23
N THR A 190 -2.95 -21.33 18.23
CA THR A 190 -4.30 -20.82 18.36
C THR A 190 -5.30 -21.93 17.98
N SER A 191 -6.56 -21.77 18.38
CA SER A 191 -7.64 -22.65 17.92
C SER A 191 -8.38 -21.96 16.78
N GLU A 192 -8.54 -22.64 15.66
CA GLU A 192 -9.31 -22.19 14.50
C GLU A 192 -10.25 -23.30 14.02
N GLY A 193 -11.40 -22.90 13.50
CA GLY A 193 -12.31 -23.79 12.79
C GLY A 193 -12.69 -25.07 13.55
N GLY A 194 -13.85 -25.06 14.18
CA GLY A 194 -14.84 -26.03 13.77
C GLY A 194 -15.70 -25.31 12.74
N ALA A 195 -15.98 -25.90 11.57
CA ALA A 195 -17.08 -25.35 10.78
C ALA A 195 -18.28 -25.31 11.72
N VAL A 196 -18.86 -24.12 11.88
CA VAL A 196 -20.02 -23.98 12.73
C VAL A 196 -21.14 -24.78 12.07
N THR A 197 -21.38 -26.01 12.53
CA THR A 197 -22.35 -26.93 11.92
C THR A 197 -23.78 -26.48 12.21
N ASP A 198 -23.98 -25.81 13.36
CA ASP A 198 -25.24 -25.22 13.78
C ASP A 198 -25.00 -23.80 14.31
N PRO A 199 -24.89 -22.79 13.42
CA PRO A 199 -24.65 -21.43 13.84
C PRO A 199 -25.84 -20.93 14.63
N ALA A 200 -25.55 -20.25 15.72
CA ALA A 200 -26.55 -19.61 16.53
C ALA A 200 -25.98 -18.36 17.18
N LEU A 201 -26.87 -17.43 17.49
CA LEU A 201 -26.58 -16.16 18.14
C LEU A 201 -27.35 -16.11 19.46
N ARG A 202 -26.65 -15.83 20.56
CA ARG A 202 -27.30 -15.53 21.84
C ARG A 202 -27.45 -14.03 21.96
N VAL A 203 -28.68 -13.59 22.17
CA VAL A 203 -29.05 -12.20 22.42
C VAL A 203 -29.42 -12.05 23.89
N ILE A 204 -28.74 -11.15 24.59
CA ILE A 204 -28.93 -10.86 26.02
C ILE A 204 -29.53 -9.46 26.17
N GLN A 205 -30.62 -9.35 26.92
CA GLN A 205 -31.30 -8.10 27.29
C GLN A 205 -31.59 -8.08 28.80
N GLY A 206 -30.81 -7.33 29.57
CA GLY A 206 -30.93 -7.31 31.02
C GLY A 206 -30.77 -8.72 31.61
N ALA A 207 -31.82 -9.23 32.27
CA ALA A 207 -31.84 -10.59 32.84
C ALA A 207 -32.30 -11.67 31.85
N HIS A 208 -32.78 -11.31 30.66
CA HIS A 208 -33.29 -12.26 29.67
C HIS A 208 -32.21 -12.59 28.64
N ALA A 209 -32.07 -13.86 28.29
CA ALA A 209 -31.21 -14.30 27.21
C ALA A 209 -31.93 -15.37 26.37
N ALA A 210 -31.83 -15.26 25.05
CA ALA A 210 -32.39 -16.21 24.10
C ALA A 210 -31.36 -16.57 23.03
N VAL A 211 -31.39 -17.82 22.58
CA VAL A 211 -30.52 -18.34 21.52
C VAL A 211 -31.36 -18.48 20.26
N TYR A 212 -30.84 -17.96 19.15
CA TYR A 212 -31.49 -18.00 17.85
C TYR A 212 -30.60 -18.75 16.86
N PRO A 213 -31.13 -19.75 16.15
CA PRO A 213 -30.38 -20.43 15.09
C PRO A 213 -30.13 -19.47 13.92
N GLY A 214 -29.08 -19.75 13.15
CA GLY A 214 -28.67 -18.96 12.01
C GLY A 214 -27.37 -18.20 12.21
N ARG A 215 -26.87 -17.63 11.12
CA ARG A 215 -25.63 -16.83 11.10
C ARG A 215 -25.88 -15.34 11.20
N TRP A 216 -27.09 -14.90 10.89
CA TRP A 216 -27.40 -13.49 10.66
C TRP A 216 -28.36 -12.92 11.68
N LEU A 217 -27.92 -11.85 12.33
CA LEU A 217 -28.80 -10.90 13.01
C LEU A 217 -28.71 -9.56 12.30
N SER A 218 -29.86 -8.94 12.06
CA SER A 218 -29.96 -7.61 11.46
C SER A 218 -30.56 -6.64 12.47
N VAL A 219 -29.99 -5.45 12.54
CA VAL A 219 -30.44 -4.31 13.34
C VAL A 219 -30.70 -3.17 12.37
N SER A 220 -31.95 -2.79 12.21
CA SER A 220 -32.37 -1.74 11.27
C SER A 220 -33.02 -0.58 12.03
N PRO A 221 -32.78 0.67 11.64
CA PRO A 221 -33.49 1.80 12.20
C PRO A 221 -34.93 1.85 11.69
N VAL A 222 -35.88 2.18 12.55
CA VAL A 222 -37.26 2.47 12.14
C VAL A 222 -37.32 3.90 11.61
N ALA A 223 -38.01 4.10 10.49
CA ALA A 223 -38.25 5.40 9.85
C ALA A 223 -37.01 6.18 9.36
N GLY A 224 -35.95 5.49 8.91
CA GLY A 224 -34.82 6.12 8.19
C GLY A 224 -33.78 6.82 9.07
N GLY A 225 -33.67 6.42 10.35
CA GLY A 225 -32.64 6.88 11.29
C GLY A 225 -31.27 6.22 11.12
N SER A 226 -30.53 6.09 12.22
CA SER A 226 -29.22 5.43 12.25
C SER A 226 -29.21 4.22 13.18
N VAL A 227 -28.13 3.44 13.15
CA VAL A 227 -27.86 2.43 14.18
C VAL A 227 -26.57 2.79 14.87
N ARG A 228 -26.61 2.90 16.19
CA ARG A 228 -25.42 3.13 17.01
C ARG A 228 -24.80 1.83 17.46
N VAL A 229 -23.51 1.63 17.17
CA VAL A 229 -22.73 0.46 17.62
C VAL A 229 -21.25 0.83 17.66
N GLN A 230 -20.52 0.31 18.65
CA GLN A 230 -19.12 0.66 18.93
C GLN A 230 -18.86 2.18 19.01
N GLY A 231 -19.81 2.93 19.57
CA GLY A 231 -19.68 4.38 19.79
C GLY A 231 -19.93 5.27 18.56
N LYS A 232 -20.21 4.70 17.39
CA LYS A 232 -20.49 5.43 16.14
C LYS A 232 -21.90 5.16 15.62
N ARG A 233 -22.42 6.07 14.81
CA ARG A 233 -23.72 5.99 14.11
C ARG A 233 -23.52 5.61 12.65
N TRP A 234 -24.31 4.65 12.21
CA TRP A 234 -24.24 4.10 10.86
C TRP A 234 -25.59 4.26 10.15
N ARG A 235 -25.57 4.63 8.87
CA ARG A 235 -26.77 4.64 8.00
C ARG A 235 -27.12 3.23 7.58
N GLY A 236 -28.37 3.03 7.17
CA GLY A 236 -28.86 1.72 6.74
C GLY A 236 -28.93 0.76 7.93
N ARG A 237 -28.69 -0.52 7.68
CA ARG A 237 -28.78 -1.56 8.72
C ARG A 237 -27.40 -2.06 9.13
N ILE A 238 -27.31 -2.53 10.36
CA ILE A 238 -26.16 -3.28 10.85
C ILE A 238 -26.50 -4.76 10.80
N LEU A 239 -25.60 -5.54 10.21
CA LEU A 239 -25.64 -6.98 10.23
C LEU A 239 -24.55 -7.50 11.17
N VAL A 240 -24.93 -8.48 11.98
CA VAL A 240 -24.04 -9.29 12.79
C VAL A 240 -24.00 -10.67 12.16
N TYR A 241 -22.79 -11.10 11.77
CA TYR A 241 -22.57 -12.37 11.08
C TYR A 241 -21.70 -13.31 11.91
N VAL A 242 -22.14 -14.56 12.11
CA VAL A 242 -21.29 -15.62 12.67
C VAL A 242 -20.40 -16.17 11.56
N ASN A 243 -19.10 -15.89 11.66
CA ASN A 243 -18.11 -16.41 10.72
C ASN A 243 -17.78 -17.88 10.99
N ASP A 244 -17.06 -18.52 10.06
CA ASP A 244 -16.70 -19.94 10.17
C ASP A 244 -15.74 -20.26 11.32
N ARG A 245 -15.20 -19.23 11.98
CA ARG A 245 -14.38 -19.35 13.18
C ARG A 245 -15.21 -19.29 14.47
N GLY A 246 -16.54 -19.19 14.37
CA GLY A 246 -17.43 -19.07 15.53
C GLY A 246 -17.37 -17.70 16.21
N ARG A 247 -16.93 -16.67 15.48
CA ARG A 247 -16.80 -15.29 15.96
C ARG A 247 -17.76 -14.38 15.20
N LEU A 248 -17.97 -13.16 15.70
CA LEU A 248 -18.86 -12.18 15.09
C LEU A 248 -18.10 -11.23 14.16
N ASN A 249 -18.62 -11.05 12.95
CA ASN A 249 -18.28 -9.94 12.08
C ASN A 249 -19.37 -8.86 12.18
N LEU A 250 -18.95 -7.61 12.35
CA LEU A 250 -19.80 -6.43 12.35
C LEU A 250 -19.81 -5.84 10.94
N ILE A 251 -20.99 -5.75 10.32
CA ILE A 251 -21.15 -5.37 8.93
C ILE A 251 -22.19 -4.26 8.85
N ASN A 252 -21.94 -3.24 8.03
CA ASN A 252 -22.93 -2.22 7.70
C ASN A 252 -23.46 -2.45 6.29
N GLU A 253 -24.78 -2.60 6.16
CA GLU A 253 -25.44 -2.75 4.88
C GLU A 253 -26.28 -1.53 4.51
N LEU A 254 -25.96 -0.91 3.37
CA LEU A 254 -26.53 0.36 2.92
C LEU A 254 -26.39 0.56 1.40
N PRO A 255 -27.18 1.44 0.78
CA PRO A 255 -26.98 1.83 -0.62
C PRO A 255 -25.60 2.47 -0.84
N VAL A 256 -25.02 2.25 -2.03
CA VAL A 256 -23.69 2.79 -2.36
C VAL A 256 -23.59 4.31 -2.19
N GLU A 257 -24.65 5.05 -2.50
CA GLU A 257 -24.66 6.52 -2.36
C GLU A 257 -24.57 6.96 -0.89
N ASP A 258 -25.21 6.23 0.04
CA ASP A 258 -25.10 6.51 1.47
C ASP A 258 -23.73 6.10 2.03
N TYR A 259 -23.15 5.02 1.51
CA TYR A 259 -21.78 4.61 1.85
C TYR A 259 -20.76 5.70 1.49
N LEU A 260 -20.89 6.31 0.32
CA LEU A 260 -19.98 7.36 -0.14
C LEU A 260 -19.99 8.60 0.76
N ARG A 261 -21.07 8.87 1.48
CA ARG A 261 -21.16 9.98 2.45
C ARG A 261 -20.20 9.81 3.62
N GLY A 262 -19.83 8.58 3.96
CA GLY A 262 -18.80 8.27 4.96
C GLY A 262 -17.39 8.10 4.38
N VAL A 263 -17.27 7.87 3.06
CA VAL A 263 -15.98 7.67 2.37
C VAL A 263 -15.39 8.97 1.86
N VAL A 264 -16.12 9.70 1.01
CA VAL A 264 -15.61 10.91 0.34
C VAL A 264 -15.02 11.91 1.32
N PRO A 265 -15.68 12.30 2.43
CA PRO A 265 -15.07 13.23 3.38
C PRO A 265 -13.96 12.62 4.25
N SER A 266 -13.88 11.28 4.33
CA SER A 266 -12.79 10.60 5.05
C SER A 266 -11.51 10.51 4.22
N GLU A 267 -11.65 10.37 2.90
CA GLU A 267 -10.55 10.29 1.94
C GLU A 267 -10.09 11.67 1.48
N MET A 268 -11.04 12.59 1.29
CA MET A 268 -10.77 13.97 0.93
C MET A 268 -11.58 14.92 1.81
N GLY A 269 -10.92 15.43 2.86
CA GLY A 269 -11.51 16.33 3.84
C GLY A 269 -12.06 17.61 3.19
N PRO A 270 -13.39 17.84 3.19
CA PRO A 270 -14.02 18.93 2.43
C PRO A 270 -13.76 20.32 3.02
N ILE A 271 -13.26 20.39 4.26
CA ILE A 271 -12.83 21.65 4.90
C ILE A 271 -11.50 22.11 4.32
N GLN A 272 -10.56 21.17 4.12
CA GLN A 272 -9.24 21.43 3.56
C GLN A 272 -9.27 21.53 2.03
N TYR A 273 -10.05 20.67 1.38
CA TYR A 273 -10.21 20.57 -0.07
C TYR A 273 -11.66 20.89 -0.44
N ASN A 274 -11.97 22.18 -0.48
CA ASN A 274 -13.33 22.68 -0.68
C ASN A 274 -13.72 22.84 -2.17
N GLN A 275 -12.92 22.32 -3.10
CA GLN A 275 -13.18 22.34 -4.53
C GLN A 275 -14.20 21.25 -4.87
N VAL A 276 -15.43 21.65 -5.21
CA VAL A 276 -16.54 20.71 -5.47
C VAL A 276 -16.24 19.75 -6.63
N GLU A 277 -15.54 20.20 -7.67
CA GLU A 277 -15.18 19.34 -8.81
C GLU A 277 -14.15 18.25 -8.42
N ALA A 278 -13.25 18.54 -7.47
CA ALA A 278 -12.39 17.51 -6.91
C ALA A 278 -13.22 16.48 -6.13
N LEU A 279 -14.15 16.94 -5.28
CA LEU A 279 -15.04 16.05 -4.51
C LEU A 279 -15.93 15.18 -5.42
N LYS A 280 -16.35 15.70 -6.57
CA LYS A 280 -17.05 14.92 -7.60
C LYS A 280 -16.17 13.83 -8.20
N ALA A 281 -14.93 14.18 -8.56
CA ALA A 281 -13.97 13.20 -9.07
C ALA A 281 -13.70 12.09 -8.04
N GLN A 282 -13.53 12.45 -6.76
CA GLN A 282 -13.39 11.48 -5.65
C GLN A 282 -14.63 10.61 -5.50
N ALA A 283 -15.84 11.18 -5.57
CA ALA A 283 -17.09 10.41 -5.47
C ALA A 283 -17.22 9.37 -6.60
N VAL A 284 -16.90 9.76 -7.83
CA VAL A 284 -16.92 8.86 -9.00
C VAL A 284 -15.85 7.77 -8.89
N ALA A 285 -14.62 8.11 -8.48
CA ALA A 285 -13.54 7.15 -8.27
C ALA A 285 -13.90 6.13 -7.18
N ALA A 286 -14.32 6.62 -6.01
CA ALA A 286 -14.72 5.81 -4.87
C ALA A 286 -15.88 4.86 -5.21
N ARG A 287 -16.91 5.35 -5.91
CA ARG A 287 -18.04 4.54 -6.39
C ARG A 287 -17.57 3.43 -7.33
N THR A 288 -16.71 3.77 -8.28
CA THR A 288 -16.19 2.81 -9.27
C THR A 288 -15.39 1.71 -8.59
N TYR A 289 -14.49 2.08 -7.67
CA TYR A 289 -13.70 1.13 -6.88
C TYR A 289 -14.61 0.18 -6.09
N THR A 290 -15.59 0.72 -5.37
CA THR A 290 -16.55 -0.10 -4.60
C THR A 290 -17.27 -1.11 -5.46
N LEU A 291 -17.79 -0.69 -6.62
CA LEU A 291 -18.55 -1.57 -7.51
C LEU A 291 -17.66 -2.61 -8.20
N ARG A 292 -16.40 -2.28 -8.50
CA ARG A 292 -15.44 -3.21 -9.12
C ARG A 292 -15.04 -4.32 -8.16
N ASN A 293 -14.93 -4.01 -6.87
CA ASN A 293 -14.41 -4.91 -5.84
C ASN A 293 -15.51 -5.58 -4.99
N LEU A 294 -16.77 -5.57 -5.46
CA LEU A 294 -17.86 -6.25 -4.76
C LEU A 294 -17.58 -7.75 -4.56
N GLY A 295 -17.84 -8.23 -3.35
CA GLY A 295 -17.68 -9.64 -3.00
C GLY A 295 -16.23 -10.08 -2.75
N GLU A 296 -15.25 -9.16 -2.69
CA GLU A 296 -13.86 -9.48 -2.36
C GLU A 296 -13.74 -10.27 -1.04
N PHE A 297 -14.65 -10.00 -0.10
CA PHE A 297 -14.68 -10.63 1.22
C PHE A 297 -15.92 -11.51 1.45
N ALA A 298 -16.49 -12.09 0.39
CA ALA A 298 -17.74 -12.85 0.48
C ALA A 298 -17.69 -13.99 1.52
N GLY A 299 -16.53 -14.62 1.72
CA GLY A 299 -16.32 -15.66 2.74
C GLY A 299 -16.45 -15.14 4.19
N GLU A 300 -16.29 -13.84 4.41
CA GLU A 300 -16.46 -13.16 5.69
C GLU A 300 -17.84 -12.50 5.84
N GLY A 301 -18.72 -12.69 4.85
CA GLY A 301 -20.10 -12.19 4.85
C GLY A 301 -20.28 -10.75 4.34
N TYR A 302 -19.22 -10.08 3.89
CA TYR A 302 -19.29 -8.70 3.39
C TYR A 302 -18.61 -8.52 2.02
N ASP A 303 -18.83 -7.37 1.39
CA ASP A 303 -18.35 -7.07 0.04
C ASP A 303 -17.02 -6.31 0.04
N ILE A 304 -16.89 -5.31 0.94
CA ILE A 304 -15.74 -4.40 1.03
C ILE A 304 -15.41 -4.07 2.49
N CYS A 305 -14.16 -3.73 2.79
CA CYS A 305 -13.70 -3.35 4.13
C CYS A 305 -13.77 -1.83 4.39
N ALA A 306 -13.80 -1.41 5.66
CA ALA A 306 -13.85 -0.01 6.08
C ALA A 306 -12.47 0.67 6.31
N THR A 307 -11.36 -0.01 5.98
CA THR A 307 -9.98 0.42 6.25
C THR A 307 -9.29 0.94 4.97
N PRO A 308 -8.12 1.62 5.08
CA PRO A 308 -7.36 2.09 3.92
C PRO A 308 -6.97 1.01 2.90
N ARG A 309 -7.03 -0.28 3.26
CA ARG A 309 -6.88 -1.38 2.29
C ARG A 309 -7.91 -1.26 1.17
N CYS A 310 -9.15 -0.94 1.54
CA CYS A 310 -10.23 -0.73 0.59
C CYS A 310 -10.41 0.78 0.40
N GLN A 311 -11.20 1.40 1.27
CA GLN A 311 -11.40 2.83 1.37
C GLN A 311 -11.77 3.16 2.83
N VAL A 312 -11.34 4.32 3.31
CA VAL A 312 -11.60 4.76 4.68
C VAL A 312 -13.09 5.09 4.82
N TYR A 313 -13.82 4.28 5.59
CA TYR A 313 -15.25 4.48 5.87
C TYR A 313 -15.48 4.77 7.36
N LYS A 314 -15.98 5.97 7.69
CA LYS A 314 -16.14 6.44 9.07
C LYS A 314 -17.58 6.65 9.54
N GLY A 315 -18.58 6.26 8.76
CA GLY A 315 -19.99 6.38 9.15
C GLY A 315 -20.51 7.81 9.09
N MET A 316 -21.53 8.12 9.89
CA MET A 316 -22.28 9.39 9.80
C MET A 316 -21.54 10.59 10.40
N GLU A 317 -20.56 10.36 11.26
CA GLU A 317 -19.86 11.42 12.01
C GLU A 317 -19.04 12.35 11.13
N VAL A 318 -18.68 11.90 9.92
CA VAL A 318 -17.83 12.65 8.98
C VAL A 318 -18.60 13.27 7.83
N GLU A 319 -19.91 13.04 7.75
CA GLU A 319 -20.73 13.55 6.65
C GLU A 319 -20.69 15.07 6.58
N HIS A 320 -20.68 15.59 5.35
CA HIS A 320 -20.52 17.02 5.12
C HIS A 320 -21.35 17.48 3.92
N PRO A 321 -22.10 18.60 4.01
CA PRO A 321 -22.99 19.05 2.94
C PRO A 321 -22.31 19.23 1.57
N LEU A 322 -21.03 19.65 1.56
CA LEU A 322 -20.29 19.84 0.31
C LEU A 322 -19.98 18.51 -0.40
N SER A 323 -19.54 17.49 0.34
CA SER A 323 -19.31 16.16 -0.25
C SER A 323 -20.63 15.47 -0.58
N ASP A 324 -21.67 15.63 0.24
CA ASP A 324 -23.01 15.11 -0.05
C ASP A 324 -23.56 15.67 -1.37
N ARG A 325 -23.36 16.97 -1.62
CA ARG A 325 -23.71 17.60 -2.90
C ARG A 325 -22.92 17.00 -4.06
N ALA A 326 -21.61 16.81 -3.91
CA ALA A 326 -20.78 16.22 -4.96
C ALA A 326 -21.18 14.76 -5.29
N ILE A 327 -21.53 13.97 -4.27
CA ILE A 327 -22.06 12.61 -4.40
C ILE A 327 -23.38 12.66 -5.17
N ALA A 328 -24.33 13.50 -4.75
CA ALA A 328 -25.64 13.62 -5.39
C ALA A 328 -25.56 14.08 -6.86
N GLU A 329 -24.70 15.06 -7.17
CA GLU A 329 -24.50 15.56 -8.54
C GLU A 329 -23.81 14.52 -9.46
N THR A 330 -23.19 13.48 -8.90
CA THR A 330 -22.52 12.39 -9.64
C THR A 330 -23.16 11.02 -9.40
N ALA A 331 -24.39 10.98 -8.90
CA ALA A 331 -25.09 9.73 -8.58
C ALA A 331 -25.11 8.78 -9.78
N GLY A 332 -24.70 7.53 -9.57
CA GLY A 332 -24.61 6.51 -10.62
C GLY A 332 -23.50 6.70 -11.66
N GLN A 333 -22.70 7.77 -11.61
CA GLN A 333 -21.55 7.93 -12.51
C GLN A 333 -20.37 7.08 -12.05
N VAL A 334 -19.79 6.34 -13.00
CA VAL A 334 -18.65 5.42 -12.79
C VAL A 334 -17.64 5.58 -13.92
N LEU A 335 -16.38 5.20 -13.67
CA LEU A 335 -15.35 5.13 -14.68
C LEU A 335 -15.39 3.76 -15.37
N LEU A 336 -15.45 3.78 -16.70
CA LEU A 336 -15.40 2.58 -17.52
C LEU A 336 -14.16 2.60 -18.41
N TYR A 337 -13.50 1.46 -18.52
CA TYR A 337 -12.49 1.21 -19.54
C TYR A 337 -12.92 -0.03 -20.34
N GLN A 338 -13.03 0.11 -21.65
CA GLN A 338 -13.50 -0.96 -22.55
C GLN A 338 -14.82 -1.61 -22.10
N GLY A 339 -15.76 -0.80 -21.58
CA GLY A 339 -17.08 -1.26 -21.13
C GLY A 339 -17.10 -1.98 -19.77
N ARG A 340 -15.96 -2.06 -19.07
CA ARG A 340 -15.86 -2.64 -17.72
C ARG A 340 -15.51 -1.55 -16.71
N LEU A 341 -15.92 -1.74 -15.44
CA LEU A 341 -15.52 -0.85 -14.35
C LEU A 341 -13.99 -0.75 -14.28
N ALA A 342 -13.49 0.48 -14.28
CA ALA A 342 -12.06 0.75 -14.19
C ALA A 342 -11.53 0.54 -12.76
N ASP A 343 -10.25 0.20 -12.65
CA ASP A 343 -9.48 0.20 -11.42
C ASP A 343 -9.22 1.63 -10.97
N ALA A 344 -10.12 2.18 -10.14
CA ALA A 344 -10.09 3.56 -9.74
C ALA A 344 -9.21 3.78 -8.49
N LEU A 345 -7.91 3.45 -8.59
CA LEU A 345 -6.94 3.71 -7.54
C LEU A 345 -6.70 5.22 -7.36
N TYR A 346 -6.55 5.66 -6.12
CA TYR A 346 -6.22 7.05 -5.78
C TYR A 346 -5.25 7.10 -4.60
N SER A 347 -4.57 8.23 -4.43
CA SER A 347 -3.64 8.48 -3.33
C SER A 347 -3.70 9.94 -2.89
N SER A 348 -3.27 10.22 -1.65
CA SER A 348 -3.37 11.57 -1.06
C SER A 348 -2.51 12.61 -1.80
N THR A 349 -1.27 12.27 -2.15
CA THR A 349 -0.37 13.19 -2.87
C THR A 349 0.59 12.38 -3.75
N CYS A 350 0.62 12.73 -5.02
CA CYS A 350 1.45 12.09 -6.05
C CYS A 350 2.92 12.53 -6.04
N GLY A 351 3.32 13.54 -5.24
CA GLY A 351 4.71 14.03 -5.23
C GLY A 351 5.19 14.69 -6.54
N GLY A 352 4.25 15.07 -7.42
CA GLY A 352 4.54 15.75 -8.69
C GLY A 352 4.24 14.93 -9.93
N HIS A 353 4.26 13.60 -9.83
CA HIS A 353 3.91 12.69 -10.92
C HIS A 353 3.26 11.42 -10.35
N THR A 354 2.18 10.93 -10.96
CA THR A 354 1.63 9.61 -10.57
C THR A 354 2.53 8.48 -11.07
N GLU A 355 2.38 7.28 -10.53
CA GLU A 355 3.21 6.13 -10.89
C GLU A 355 2.47 5.18 -11.84
N ASP A 356 3.22 4.42 -12.64
CA ASP A 356 2.68 3.28 -13.38
C ASP A 356 2.22 2.19 -12.40
N ALA A 357 1.00 1.68 -12.54
CA ALA A 357 0.46 0.71 -11.57
C ALA A 357 1.33 -0.54 -11.40
N GLU A 358 2.03 -0.99 -12.46
CA GLU A 358 2.90 -2.17 -12.41
C GLU A 358 4.16 -1.99 -11.55
N VAL A 359 4.56 -0.75 -11.26
CA VAL A 359 5.69 -0.45 -10.37
C VAL A 359 5.29 -0.69 -8.92
N VAL A 360 4.06 -0.34 -8.55
CA VAL A 360 3.52 -0.50 -7.19
C VAL A 360 2.90 -1.89 -7.00
N PHE A 361 2.19 -2.38 -8.00
CA PHE A 361 1.46 -3.64 -8.03
C PHE A 361 1.88 -4.44 -9.27
N PRO A 362 2.92 -5.30 -9.19
CA PRO A 362 3.53 -5.96 -10.37
C PRO A 362 2.59 -6.78 -11.26
N LEU A 363 1.42 -7.17 -10.75
CA LEU A 363 0.39 -7.92 -11.48
C LEU A 363 -0.68 -7.01 -12.11
N ASN A 364 -0.75 -5.74 -11.71
CA ASN A 364 -1.68 -4.77 -12.26
C ASN A 364 -1.08 -4.13 -13.51
N ARG A 365 -1.66 -4.42 -14.67
CA ARG A 365 -1.20 -3.91 -15.98
C ARG A 365 -2.29 -3.15 -16.71
N GLU A 366 -3.19 -2.52 -15.96
CA GLU A 366 -4.31 -1.78 -16.51
C GLU A 366 -3.80 -0.62 -17.40
N PRO A 367 -4.19 -0.55 -18.69
CA PRO A 367 -3.58 0.40 -19.64
C PRO A 367 -3.80 1.88 -19.31
N TYR A 368 -4.82 2.19 -18.52
CA TYR A 368 -5.17 3.56 -18.08
C TYR A 368 -4.48 3.97 -16.78
N LEU A 369 -3.85 3.04 -16.05
CA LEU A 369 -3.08 3.35 -14.84
C LEU A 369 -1.62 3.59 -15.20
N ARG A 370 -1.38 4.71 -15.89
CA ARG A 370 -0.06 5.18 -16.28
C ARG A 370 0.32 6.45 -15.53
N GLY A 371 1.60 6.59 -15.25
CA GLY A 371 2.17 7.76 -14.62
C GLY A 371 1.95 9.00 -15.47
N VAL A 372 1.36 10.04 -14.87
CA VAL A 372 1.10 11.34 -15.49
C VAL A 372 1.52 12.49 -14.56
N PRO A 373 1.88 13.66 -15.12
CA PRO A 373 2.05 14.89 -14.36
C PRO A 373 0.79 15.24 -13.54
N CYS A 374 0.96 15.61 -12.27
CA CYS A 374 -0.18 15.95 -11.39
C CYS A 374 -0.05 17.34 -10.72
N MET A 375 0.80 18.22 -11.25
CA MET A 375 1.01 19.60 -10.78
C MET A 375 0.58 20.60 -11.86
N GLU A 376 -0.36 21.50 -11.54
CA GLU A 376 -0.96 22.46 -12.48
C GLU A 376 0.03 23.50 -13.03
N ALA A 377 1.06 23.86 -12.26
CA ALA A 377 2.07 24.85 -12.68
C ALA A 377 3.06 24.31 -13.72
N GLY A 378 2.88 23.07 -14.18
CA GLY A 378 3.85 22.36 -15.01
C GLY A 378 5.12 22.00 -14.24
N PHE A 379 6.01 21.29 -14.91
CA PHE A 379 7.35 21.02 -14.38
C PHE A 379 8.30 22.10 -14.88
N ALA A 380 8.84 22.90 -13.96
CA ALA A 380 10.06 23.63 -14.26
C ALA A 380 11.22 22.62 -14.28
N ARG A 381 11.69 22.28 -15.48
CA ARG A 381 12.91 21.47 -15.63
C ARG A 381 14.11 22.38 -15.43
N ILE A 382 14.82 22.17 -14.33
CA ILE A 382 16.11 22.81 -14.09
C ILE A 382 17.16 21.86 -14.69
N GLU A 383 18.01 22.36 -15.59
CA GLU A 383 19.10 21.57 -16.15
C GLU A 383 20.07 21.17 -15.03
N GLY A 384 20.34 19.87 -14.92
CA GLY A 384 21.32 19.31 -13.98
C GLY A 384 22.53 18.74 -14.72
N SER A 385 23.64 18.57 -13.99
CA SER A 385 24.89 18.01 -14.52
C SER A 385 24.90 16.48 -14.68
N VAL A 386 23.82 15.79 -14.27
CA VAL A 386 23.70 14.32 -14.31
C VAL A 386 22.90 13.88 -15.53
N ALA A 387 23.38 12.83 -16.21
CA ALA A 387 22.70 12.26 -17.37
C ALA A 387 21.31 11.70 -17.01
N PRO A 388 20.32 11.75 -17.93
CA PRO A 388 19.07 11.01 -17.77
C PRO A 388 19.36 9.52 -17.57
N GLY A 389 18.68 8.85 -16.63
CA GLY A 389 18.88 7.42 -16.35
C GLY A 389 19.51 7.08 -14.99
N VAL A 390 20.21 8.03 -14.34
CA VAL A 390 20.93 7.82 -13.06
C VAL A 390 20.03 8.04 -11.83
N ALA A 391 19.79 7.03 -10.98
CA ALA A 391 18.93 7.16 -9.80
C ALA A 391 19.57 8.02 -8.69
N PHE A 392 18.80 8.83 -7.95
CA PHE A 392 19.31 9.53 -6.77
C PHE A 392 19.67 8.52 -5.66
N PRO A 393 20.78 8.71 -4.89
CA PRO A 393 21.71 9.84 -4.89
C PRO A 393 22.95 9.67 -5.79
N ALA A 394 22.96 8.75 -6.76
CA ALA A 394 24.17 8.44 -7.51
C ALA A 394 24.75 9.68 -8.23
N GLY A 395 26.04 9.94 -7.99
CA GLY A 395 26.76 11.10 -8.53
C GLY A 395 26.64 12.37 -7.68
N LEU A 396 25.76 12.40 -6.68
CA LEU A 396 25.67 13.51 -5.73
C LEU A 396 26.96 13.63 -4.90
N THR A 397 27.45 12.52 -4.35
CA THR A 397 28.59 12.57 -3.44
C THR A 397 29.90 12.91 -4.16
N ARG A 398 29.98 12.65 -5.49
CA ARG A 398 31.08 13.13 -6.35
C ARG A 398 31.17 14.66 -6.42
N THR A 399 30.05 15.35 -6.18
CA THR A 399 29.97 16.81 -6.20
C THR A 399 30.14 17.38 -4.79
N LEU A 400 29.57 16.70 -3.79
CA LEU A 400 29.65 17.12 -2.38
C LEU A 400 31.04 16.89 -1.77
N LEU A 401 31.76 15.86 -2.21
CA LEU A 401 33.05 15.45 -1.67
C LEU A 401 34.15 15.63 -2.72
N PRO A 402 35.37 16.00 -2.31
CA PRO A 402 36.46 16.23 -3.24
C PRO A 402 36.80 14.96 -4.05
N PRO A 403 37.32 15.12 -5.28
CA PRO A 403 37.73 13.98 -6.09
C PRO A 403 38.85 13.21 -5.38
N ALA A 404 38.72 11.89 -5.35
CA ALA A 404 39.77 11.02 -4.83
C ALA A 404 40.94 10.93 -5.83
N ALA A 405 42.17 10.88 -5.33
CA ALA A 405 43.37 10.76 -6.16
C ALA A 405 43.56 9.34 -6.74
N SER A 406 42.81 8.36 -6.25
CA SER A 406 42.85 6.95 -6.66
C SER A 406 41.64 6.59 -7.52
N THR A 407 41.80 5.60 -8.40
CA THR A 407 40.70 4.94 -9.12
C THR A 407 40.27 3.62 -8.47
N ASP A 408 40.96 3.17 -7.42
CA ASP A 408 40.58 1.99 -6.64
C ASP A 408 39.34 2.28 -5.78
N PRO A 409 38.23 1.52 -5.90
CA PRO A 409 36.98 1.82 -5.20
C PRO A 409 37.09 1.88 -3.67
N ALA A 410 37.91 1.03 -3.05
CA ALA A 410 38.10 1.02 -1.60
C ALA A 410 38.88 2.26 -1.14
N ALA A 411 39.96 2.61 -1.84
CA ALA A 411 40.72 3.83 -1.59
C ALA A 411 39.88 5.10 -1.81
N VAL A 412 39.00 5.10 -2.83
CA VAL A 412 38.06 6.20 -3.09
C VAL A 412 37.08 6.36 -1.92
N LEU A 413 36.50 5.26 -1.44
CA LEU A 413 35.60 5.27 -0.29
C LEU A 413 36.31 5.76 0.98
N SER A 414 37.50 5.24 1.27
CA SER A 414 38.32 5.66 2.42
C SER A 414 38.52 7.18 2.41
N ALA A 415 39.03 7.73 1.30
CA ALA A 415 39.29 9.17 1.18
C ALA A 415 38.03 10.04 1.38
N ARG A 416 36.87 9.56 0.90
CA ARG A 416 35.59 10.26 1.08
C ARG A 416 35.07 10.22 2.51
N LEU A 417 35.20 9.08 3.19
CA LEU A 417 34.84 8.95 4.60
C LEU A 417 35.75 9.79 5.49
N GLU A 418 37.06 9.82 5.20
CA GLU A 418 38.02 10.70 5.87
C GLU A 418 37.64 12.18 5.72
N HIS A 419 37.22 12.59 4.51
CA HIS A 419 36.76 13.95 4.27
C HIS A 419 35.48 14.29 5.05
N LEU A 420 34.51 13.38 5.10
CA LEU A 420 33.29 13.55 5.92
C LEU A 420 33.62 13.67 7.40
N ALA A 421 34.53 12.85 7.92
CA ALA A 421 34.99 12.94 9.31
C ALA A 421 35.61 14.32 9.59
N LEU A 422 36.47 14.82 8.69
CA LEU A 422 37.06 16.16 8.79
C LEU A 422 36.00 17.27 8.81
N LEU A 423 35.01 17.21 7.91
CA LEU A 423 33.91 18.18 7.87
C LEU A 423 33.06 18.15 9.14
N ALA A 424 32.89 16.98 9.75
CA ALA A 424 32.18 16.79 11.00
C ALA A 424 33.02 17.12 12.25
N GLY A 425 34.31 17.45 12.08
CA GLY A 425 35.23 17.71 13.21
C GLY A 425 35.61 16.45 14.00
N LEU A 426 35.54 15.28 13.37
CA LEU A 426 35.83 13.97 13.97
C LEU A 426 37.26 13.51 13.65
N PRO A 427 37.85 12.64 14.49
CA PRO A 427 39.15 12.04 14.21
C PRO A 427 39.10 11.15 12.95
N VAL A 428 40.14 11.26 12.13
CA VAL A 428 40.25 10.50 10.88
C VAL A 428 40.81 9.09 11.15
N PRO A 429 40.25 8.03 10.55
CA PRO A 429 40.80 6.67 10.63
C PRO A 429 42.25 6.60 10.14
N ARG A 430 43.09 5.80 10.81
CA ARG A 430 44.52 5.67 10.47
C ARG A 430 44.82 4.64 9.39
N GLU A 431 43.99 3.60 9.29
CA GLU A 431 44.18 2.49 8.35
C GLU A 431 43.12 2.59 7.26
N PRO A 432 43.51 2.71 5.98
CA PRO A 432 42.56 2.82 4.88
C PRO A 432 41.84 1.49 4.62
N LEU A 433 40.68 1.56 3.98
CA LEU A 433 39.97 0.38 3.47
C LEU A 433 40.81 -0.33 2.40
N ALA A 434 40.99 -1.64 2.57
CA ALA A 434 41.63 -2.55 1.61
C ALA A 434 40.63 -3.12 0.59
N SER A 435 39.34 -3.19 0.94
CA SER A 435 38.30 -3.68 0.04
C SER A 435 36.93 -3.03 0.31
N LEU A 436 35.96 -3.32 -0.57
CA LEU A 436 34.54 -3.01 -0.36
C LEU A 436 33.78 -4.16 0.31
N ASP A 437 34.49 -5.13 0.90
CA ASP A 437 33.87 -6.16 1.72
C ASP A 437 33.07 -5.50 2.84
N ARG A 438 31.81 -5.93 2.98
CA ARG A 438 30.87 -5.26 3.87
C ARG A 438 31.26 -5.37 5.33
N ARG A 439 31.91 -6.47 5.72
CA ARG A 439 32.43 -6.68 7.08
C ARG A 439 33.55 -5.69 7.39
N GLU A 440 34.42 -5.44 6.41
CA GLU A 440 35.49 -4.46 6.53
C GLU A 440 34.93 -3.03 6.61
N VAL A 441 34.05 -2.66 5.68
CA VAL A 441 33.45 -1.32 5.61
C VAL A 441 32.68 -0.99 6.89
N GLN A 442 31.88 -1.92 7.43
CA GLN A 442 31.16 -1.65 8.68
C GLN A 442 32.10 -1.39 9.87
N ARG A 443 33.21 -2.14 9.97
CA ARG A 443 34.16 -1.98 11.06
C ARG A 443 34.85 -0.63 10.97
N PHE A 444 35.25 -0.26 9.75
CA PHE A 444 35.84 1.03 9.47
C PHE A 444 34.87 2.17 9.81
N VAL A 445 33.64 2.16 9.29
CA VAL A 445 32.63 3.21 9.52
C VAL A 445 32.27 3.30 11.00
N SER A 446 32.02 2.16 11.66
CA SER A 446 31.69 2.18 13.10
C SER A 446 32.84 2.70 13.96
N ALA A 447 34.09 2.44 13.59
CA ALA A 447 35.26 2.97 14.29
C ALA A 447 35.48 4.47 13.99
N ALA A 448 35.34 4.87 12.73
CA ALA A 448 35.57 6.24 12.26
C ALA A 448 34.60 7.26 12.87
N PHE A 449 33.35 6.85 13.08
CA PHE A 449 32.26 7.74 13.52
C PHE A 449 31.73 7.39 14.92
N ASP A 450 32.47 6.59 15.69
CA ASP A 450 32.14 6.15 17.06
C ASP A 450 30.76 5.46 17.22
N LEU A 451 30.26 4.86 16.14
CA LEU A 451 28.92 4.26 16.09
C LEU A 451 28.85 2.91 16.81
N LEU A 452 29.99 2.36 17.24
CA LEU A 452 30.00 1.10 17.99
C LEU A 452 29.35 1.26 19.38
N LEU A 453 29.58 2.40 20.04
CA LEU A 453 28.96 2.66 21.33
C LEU A 453 27.45 2.86 21.17
N ASP A 454 27.05 3.60 20.14
CA ASP A 454 25.64 3.76 19.78
C ASP A 454 24.97 2.43 19.47
N ALA A 455 25.65 1.55 18.71
CA ALA A 455 25.17 0.20 18.43
C ALA A 455 25.01 -0.66 19.70
N ARG A 456 25.74 -0.37 20.78
CA ARG A 456 25.59 -1.06 22.07
C ARG A 456 24.47 -0.46 22.94
N LEU A 457 24.23 0.85 22.83
CA LEU A 457 23.26 1.57 23.66
C LEU A 457 21.86 1.67 23.04
N LEU A 458 21.77 1.78 21.72
CA LEU A 458 20.54 2.12 20.97
C LEU A 458 19.99 0.95 20.15
N LEU A 459 20.66 -0.21 20.22
CA LEU A 459 20.20 -1.44 19.58
C LEU A 459 19.98 -2.53 20.64
N ALA A 460 18.71 -2.93 20.79
CA ALA A 460 18.36 -4.05 21.63
C ALA A 460 18.95 -5.35 21.04
N PRO A 461 19.54 -6.26 21.83
CA PRO A 461 20.10 -7.52 21.31
C PRO A 461 19.11 -8.33 20.46
N GLU A 462 17.82 -8.24 20.79
CA GLU A 462 16.72 -8.93 20.10
C GLU A 462 16.48 -8.37 18.69
N ASP A 463 16.78 -7.09 18.45
CA ASP A 463 16.61 -6.43 17.14
C ASP A 463 17.61 -6.95 16.09
N ILE A 464 18.74 -7.54 16.50
CA ILE A 464 19.82 -7.98 15.58
C ILE A 464 19.30 -9.03 14.61
N GLY A 465 18.56 -10.03 15.11
CA GLY A 465 17.99 -11.10 14.28
C GLY A 465 16.84 -10.63 13.39
N TYR A 466 16.15 -9.56 13.78
CA TYR A 466 15.10 -8.95 12.96
C TYR A 466 15.69 -8.13 11.81
N LEU A 467 16.79 -7.40 12.06
CA LEU A 467 17.40 -6.51 11.09
C LEU A 467 18.33 -7.23 10.11
N LEU A 468 18.92 -8.36 10.52
CA LEU A 468 19.83 -9.15 9.68
C LEU A 468 19.18 -10.46 9.26
N HIS A 469 18.85 -10.58 7.98
CA HIS A 469 18.37 -11.83 7.40
C HIS A 469 19.57 -12.68 6.95
N ASP A 470 19.66 -13.93 7.43
CA ASP A 470 20.72 -14.90 7.11
C ASP A 470 22.16 -14.32 7.15
N PRO A 471 22.63 -13.82 8.31
CA PRO A 471 23.97 -13.27 8.39
C PRO A 471 25.05 -14.35 8.22
N PRO A 472 26.25 -13.99 7.70
CA PRO A 472 27.32 -14.95 7.53
C PRO A 472 27.74 -15.60 8.86
N ALA A 473 27.83 -16.93 8.88
CA ALA A 473 28.04 -17.71 10.11
C ALA A 473 29.40 -17.44 10.79
N ASP A 474 30.37 -16.86 10.08
CA ASP A 474 31.71 -16.53 10.57
C ASP A 474 31.80 -15.10 11.17
N TRP A 475 30.71 -14.35 11.19
CA TRP A 475 30.65 -13.01 11.79
C TRP A 475 30.54 -13.10 13.31
N SER A 476 31.32 -12.27 14.01
CA SER A 476 31.25 -12.20 15.47
C SER A 476 29.97 -11.49 15.94
N GLU A 477 29.54 -11.69 17.18
CA GLU A 477 28.39 -10.97 17.75
C GLU A 477 28.52 -9.44 17.60
N GLU A 478 29.75 -8.93 17.71
CA GLU A 478 30.02 -7.51 17.55
C GLU A 478 29.90 -7.05 16.08
N ASP A 479 30.29 -7.89 15.13
CA ASP A 479 30.08 -7.62 13.70
C ASP A 479 28.60 -7.64 13.34
N LEU A 480 27.82 -8.57 13.90
CA LEU A 480 26.36 -8.62 13.72
C LEU A 480 25.70 -7.37 14.32
N ARG A 481 26.10 -6.97 15.52
CA ARG A 481 25.56 -5.78 16.18
C ARG A 481 25.85 -4.50 15.39
N ARG A 482 27.08 -4.33 14.89
CA ARG A 482 27.44 -3.20 14.00
C ARG A 482 26.57 -3.19 12.75
N ALA A 483 26.47 -4.31 12.05
CA ALA A 483 25.71 -4.39 10.81
C ALA A 483 24.24 -4.07 11.02
N ALA A 484 23.63 -4.64 12.06
CA ALA A 484 22.25 -4.38 12.42
C ALA A 484 22.02 -2.90 12.73
N TYR A 485 22.91 -2.26 13.50
CA TYR A 485 22.80 -0.84 13.80
C TYR A 485 22.93 0.05 12.55
N LEU A 486 23.90 -0.25 11.67
CA LEU A 486 24.08 0.48 10.42
C LEU A 486 22.89 0.31 9.48
N MET A 487 22.27 -0.88 9.44
CA MET A 487 21.05 -1.12 8.67
C MET A 487 19.84 -0.37 9.25
N LYS A 488 19.64 -0.43 10.58
CA LYS A 488 18.60 0.32 11.28
C LYS A 488 18.71 1.83 11.04
N SER A 489 19.94 2.34 10.99
CA SER A 489 20.23 3.75 10.81
C SER A 489 20.21 4.18 9.33
N GLY A 490 19.93 3.26 8.40
CA GLY A 490 19.94 3.53 6.96
C GLY A 490 21.33 3.81 6.37
N LEU A 491 22.40 3.58 7.13
CA LEU A 491 23.78 3.78 6.70
C LEU A 491 24.26 2.64 5.80
N MET A 492 23.65 1.47 5.89
CA MET A 492 24.03 0.31 5.09
C MET A 492 22.77 -0.46 4.68
N THR A 493 22.75 -0.96 3.45
CA THR A 493 21.63 -1.75 2.90
C THR A 493 22.18 -2.92 2.10
N GLY A 494 21.33 -3.90 1.76
CA GLY A 494 21.70 -5.02 0.88
C GLY A 494 22.25 -6.26 1.60
N PRO A 495 22.59 -7.31 0.83
CA PRO A 495 23.00 -8.61 1.38
C PRO A 495 24.40 -8.54 2.03
N LEU A 496 24.56 -9.23 3.16
CA LEU A 496 25.75 -9.15 4.01
C LEU A 496 26.97 -9.90 3.46
N ASP A 497 26.74 -10.88 2.60
CA ASP A 497 27.74 -11.74 1.97
C ASP A 497 28.30 -11.16 0.65
N GLN A 498 27.87 -9.96 0.26
CA GLN A 498 28.32 -9.29 -0.95
C GLN A 498 29.02 -7.96 -0.63
N PRO A 499 30.04 -7.58 -1.43
CA PRO A 499 30.68 -6.29 -1.30
C PRO A 499 29.68 -5.16 -1.62
N LEU A 500 29.97 -3.96 -1.13
CA LEU A 500 29.14 -2.79 -1.44
C LEU A 500 29.18 -2.50 -2.94
N THR A 501 28.00 -2.31 -3.53
CA THR A 501 27.83 -1.76 -4.86
C THR A 501 28.08 -0.25 -4.87
N GLU A 502 28.32 0.32 -6.05
CA GLU A 502 28.51 1.77 -6.20
C GLU A 502 27.30 2.58 -5.68
N GLY A 503 26.08 2.09 -5.88
CA GLY A 503 24.87 2.74 -5.37
C GLY A 503 24.78 2.73 -3.85
N GLU A 504 25.16 1.62 -3.21
CA GLU A 504 25.18 1.51 -1.75
C GLU A 504 26.28 2.37 -1.12
N VAL A 505 27.43 2.51 -1.80
CA VAL A 505 28.48 3.44 -1.39
C VAL A 505 27.97 4.90 -1.40
N GLU A 506 27.29 5.30 -2.47
CA GLU A 506 26.70 6.66 -2.56
C GLU A 506 25.62 6.87 -1.49
N GLY A 507 24.79 5.86 -1.22
CA GLY A 507 23.79 5.88 -0.15
C GLY A 507 24.41 6.03 1.25
N LEU A 508 25.42 5.21 1.57
CA LEU A 508 26.18 5.27 2.82
C LEU A 508 26.77 6.66 3.06
N LEU A 509 27.45 7.21 2.06
CA LEU A 509 28.09 8.53 2.16
C LEU A 509 27.08 9.65 2.38
N LEU A 510 25.93 9.62 1.69
CA LEU A 510 24.89 10.62 1.89
C LEU A 510 24.25 10.49 3.28
N ALA A 511 23.90 9.28 3.70
CA ALA A 511 23.29 9.04 5.00
C ALA A 511 24.22 9.45 6.15
N LEU A 512 25.54 9.18 6.02
CA LEU A 512 26.54 9.69 6.96
C LEU A 512 26.60 11.22 6.95
N ALA A 513 26.62 11.85 5.77
CA ALA A 513 26.67 13.31 5.67
C ALA A 513 25.44 13.99 6.32
N GLU A 514 24.25 13.39 6.18
CA GLU A 514 23.03 13.83 6.85
C GLU A 514 23.11 13.64 8.37
N MET A 515 23.52 12.44 8.81
CA MET A 515 23.65 12.10 10.22
C MET A 515 24.64 13.03 10.95
N LEU A 516 25.76 13.34 10.30
CA LEU A 516 26.79 14.24 10.80
C LEU A 516 26.43 15.72 10.63
N ARG A 517 25.26 16.02 10.05
CA ARG A 517 24.79 17.39 9.76
C ARG A 517 25.73 18.20 8.86
N VAL A 518 26.56 17.51 8.07
CA VAL A 518 27.34 18.10 6.98
C VAL A 518 26.41 18.49 5.83
N VAL A 519 25.36 17.69 5.62
CA VAL A 519 24.25 17.98 4.72
C VAL A 519 22.97 18.11 5.54
N ARG A 520 22.09 19.05 5.17
CA ARG A 520 20.78 19.24 5.79
C ARG A 520 19.69 18.88 4.79
N ARG A 521 18.78 18.00 5.19
CA ARG A 521 17.53 17.72 4.49
C ARG A 521 16.44 18.64 5.02
N GLU A 522 15.67 19.26 4.13
CA GLU A 522 14.58 20.17 4.50
C GLU A 522 13.39 19.95 3.59
N ASP A 523 12.21 19.75 4.19
CA ASP A 523 10.94 19.69 3.47
C ASP A 523 10.41 21.11 3.32
N SER A 524 10.22 21.57 2.09
CA SER A 524 9.85 22.96 1.82
C SER A 524 8.99 23.11 0.58
N THR A 525 8.17 24.16 0.55
CA THR A 525 7.43 24.56 -0.65
C THR A 525 8.34 25.37 -1.56
N PHE A 526 8.59 24.90 -2.77
CA PHE A 526 9.29 25.69 -3.79
C PHE A 526 8.51 26.95 -4.13
N LEU A 527 9.17 28.11 -4.11
CA LEU A 527 8.56 29.39 -4.47
C LEU A 527 9.04 29.89 -5.83
N SER A 528 10.36 29.92 -6.04
CA SER A 528 10.95 30.37 -7.31
C SER A 528 12.42 29.99 -7.44
N LEU A 529 12.91 29.89 -8.68
CA LEU A 529 14.33 29.87 -9.02
C LEU A 529 14.61 30.96 -10.04
N ALA A 530 15.32 32.01 -9.64
CA ALA A 530 15.68 33.12 -10.53
C ALA A 530 17.03 33.73 -10.11
N ASP A 531 17.82 34.21 -11.07
CA ASP A 531 19.11 34.88 -10.84
C ASP A 531 20.09 34.06 -9.97
N GLY A 532 20.08 32.73 -10.11
CA GLY A 532 20.91 31.83 -9.30
C GLY A 532 20.50 31.79 -7.83
N ARG A 533 19.23 32.07 -7.50
CA ARG A 533 18.69 31.96 -6.13
C ARG A 533 17.46 31.08 -6.09
N LEU A 534 17.48 30.10 -5.19
CA LEU A 534 16.36 29.23 -4.87
C LEU A 534 15.60 29.82 -3.68
N ARG A 535 14.32 30.14 -3.88
CA ARG A 535 13.41 30.58 -2.82
C ARG A 535 12.50 29.43 -2.45
N VAL A 536 12.44 29.09 -1.18
CA VAL A 536 11.53 28.08 -0.63
C VAL A 536 10.82 28.60 0.61
N ARG A 537 9.71 27.97 0.97
CA ARG A 537 9.00 28.21 2.23
C ARG A 537 9.09 26.97 3.10
N SER A 538 9.71 27.13 4.27
CA SER A 538 9.83 26.10 5.30
C SER A 538 8.94 26.51 6.48
N GLY A 539 7.80 25.83 6.64
CA GLY A 539 6.77 26.25 7.59
C GLY A 539 6.18 27.64 7.26
N LYS A 540 6.36 28.61 8.17
CA LYS A 540 5.89 30.00 8.00
C LYS A 540 6.96 30.95 7.45
N GLU A 541 8.19 30.47 7.29
CA GLU A 541 9.33 31.29 6.91
C GLU A 541 9.71 31.07 5.45
N GLU A 542 10.00 32.15 4.73
CA GLU A 542 10.62 32.07 3.41
C GLU A 542 12.14 32.12 3.57
N GLN A 543 12.82 31.16 2.95
CA GLN A 543 14.27 31.06 2.92
C GLN A 543 14.77 31.21 1.48
N VAL A 544 15.94 31.82 1.32
CA VAL A 544 16.57 32.06 0.03
C VAL A 544 17.98 31.50 0.06
N TYR A 545 18.26 30.57 -0.84
CA TYR A 545 19.58 29.96 -1.00
C TYR A 545 20.23 30.43 -2.30
N ALA A 546 21.53 30.71 -2.24
CA ALA A 546 22.34 30.84 -3.44
C ALA A 546 22.51 29.47 -4.09
N VAL A 547 22.31 29.41 -5.40
CA VAL A 547 22.39 28.20 -6.20
C VAL A 547 23.72 28.24 -6.94
N PRO A 548 24.71 27.41 -6.57
CA PRO A 548 25.94 27.24 -7.34
C PRO A 548 25.69 27.08 -8.85
N ALA A 549 26.58 27.62 -9.68
CA ALA A 549 26.54 27.39 -11.12
C ALA A 549 26.67 25.87 -11.39
N GLY A 550 25.67 25.30 -12.08
CA GLY A 550 25.60 23.85 -12.30
C GLY A 550 25.10 23.04 -11.11
N LEU A 551 24.26 23.62 -10.23
CA LEU A 551 23.68 22.96 -9.05
C LEU A 551 23.28 21.51 -9.37
N ALA A 552 24.01 20.60 -8.74
CA ALA A 552 23.87 19.18 -8.90
C ALA A 552 22.56 18.70 -8.27
N THR A 553 21.94 17.76 -8.97
CA THR A 553 20.84 16.90 -8.56
C THR A 553 19.46 17.56 -8.43
N PHE A 554 18.71 17.48 -9.51
CA PHE A 554 17.34 17.00 -9.43
C PHE A 554 17.17 15.90 -10.47
N ARG A 555 16.64 14.76 -10.06
CA ARG A 555 16.07 13.80 -11.00
C ARG A 555 14.68 13.42 -10.53
N ARG A 556 13.74 13.57 -11.45
CA ARG A 556 12.43 12.92 -11.50
C ARG A 556 12.66 11.42 -11.73
N LEU A 557 12.00 10.55 -10.95
CA LEU A 557 11.78 9.17 -11.40
C LEU A 557 10.89 9.21 -12.65
#